data_AF-A0A8C3KHB7-F1
#
_entry.id   AF-A0A8C3KHB7-F1
#
_cell.length_a   1.000
_cell.length_b   1.000
_cell.length_c   1.000
_cell.angle_alpha   90.00
_cell.angle_beta   90.00
_cell.angle_gamma   90.00
#
_symmetry.space_group_name_H-M   'P 1'
#
loop_
_entity.id
_entity.type
_entity.pdbx_description
1 polymer ?
#
loop_
_entity_poly.entity_id
_entity_poly.type
_entity_poly.pdbx_seq_one_letter_code
_entity_poly.pdbx_strand_id
1 'polypeptide(L)'
;MPHVNAAVALQICVLLSALPAQYFISQRYGTDSAQRIQMTERIIASWSSFTQSYLSLDAWADRLKLWLSNTRNWYYGEKETKIGDSEAETHSYFAESTHVRSPKPGHIQFSVGQVIVHKRFGYSGVIVGWDEKAKAPAEWLQHKYPPAKQV
;
A
#
# COMPACT_ATOMS: atom_id res chain seq x y z
N MET A 1 -23.95 -10.31 -10.29
CA MET A 1 -22.67 -9.71 -10.74
C MET A 1 -21.58 -10.74 -10.49
N PRO A 2 -20.74 -11.12 -11.48
CA PRO A 2 -19.76 -12.17 -11.26
C PRO A 2 -18.69 -11.67 -10.30
N HIS A 3 -18.57 -12.33 -9.15
CA HIS A 3 -17.59 -11.99 -8.13
C HIS A 3 -16.22 -12.51 -8.59
N VAL A 4 -15.30 -11.59 -8.85
CA VAL A 4 -13.90 -11.91 -9.17
C VAL A 4 -13.25 -12.48 -7.91
N ASN A 5 -13.14 -13.80 -7.83
CA ASN A 5 -12.42 -14.50 -6.77
C ASN A 5 -10.91 -14.48 -7.07
N ALA A 6 -10.07 -14.43 -6.03
CA ALA A 6 -8.61 -14.47 -6.18
C ALA A 6 -8.12 -15.69 -6.99
N ALA A 7 -8.81 -16.83 -6.86
CA ALA A 7 -8.56 -18.02 -7.66
C ALA A 7 -8.79 -17.80 -9.17
N VAL A 8 -9.84 -17.08 -9.53
CA VAL A 8 -10.17 -16.75 -10.93
C VAL A 8 -9.16 -15.73 -11.49
N ALA A 9 -8.76 -14.75 -10.68
CA ALA A 9 -7.71 -13.81 -11.07
C ALA A 9 -6.37 -14.50 -11.34
N LEU A 10 -5.98 -15.47 -10.50
CA LEU A 10 -4.78 -16.28 -10.72
C LEU A 10 -4.89 -17.15 -11.98
N GLN A 11 -6.05 -17.78 -12.21
CA GLN A 11 -6.29 -18.54 -13.43
C GLN A 11 -6.17 -17.66 -14.69
N ILE A 12 -6.72 -16.44 -14.66
CA ILE A 12 -6.62 -15.48 -15.77
C ILE A 12 -5.16 -15.07 -15.98
N CYS A 13 -4.39 -14.79 -14.92
CA CYS A 13 -2.98 -14.47 -15.04
C CYS A 13 -2.15 -15.61 -15.67
N VAL A 14 -2.43 -16.86 -15.30
CA VAL A 14 -1.77 -18.04 -15.89
C VAL A 14 -2.15 -18.19 -17.36
N LEU A 15 -3.43 -18.00 -17.71
CA LEU A 15 -3.88 -18.04 -19.11
C LEU A 15 -3.25 -16.93 -19.95
N LEU A 16 -3.12 -15.72 -19.39
CA LEU A 16 -2.48 -14.59 -20.07
C LEU A 16 -0.97 -14.79 -20.24
N SER A 17 -0.29 -15.51 -19.34
CA SER A 17 1.13 -15.80 -19.47
C SER A 17 1.43 -16.92 -20.48
N ALA A 18 0.46 -17.79 -20.76
CA ALA A 18 0.60 -18.89 -21.70
C ALA A 18 0.86 -18.41 -23.15
N LEU A 19 0.24 -17.31 -23.58
CA LEU A 19 0.39 -16.79 -24.95
C LEU A 19 1.81 -16.23 -25.23
N PRO A 20 2.37 -15.34 -24.38
CA PRO A 20 3.77 -14.93 -24.48
C PRO A 20 4.75 -16.11 -24.36
N ALA A 21 4.47 -17.07 -23.48
CA ALA A 21 5.31 -18.26 -23.32
C ALA A 21 5.34 -19.10 -24.61
N GLN A 22 4.17 -19.36 -25.20
CA GLN A 22 4.05 -20.09 -26.46
C GLN A 22 4.74 -19.36 -27.62
N TYR A 23 4.60 -18.03 -27.70
CA TYR A 23 5.28 -17.22 -28.72
C TYR A 23 6.80 -17.22 -28.56
N PHE A 24 7.28 -17.11 -27.32
CA PHE A 24 8.72 -17.13 -27.01
C PHE A 24 9.35 -18.49 -27.34
N ILE A 25 8.66 -19.58 -27.01
CA ILE A 25 9.05 -20.95 -27.37
C ILE A 25 9.06 -21.08 -28.90
N SER A 26 8.01 -20.63 -29.59
CA SER A 26 7.91 -20.72 -31.06
C SER A 26 9.04 -20.00 -31.79
N GLN A 27 9.51 -18.85 -31.33
CA GLN A 27 10.61 -18.13 -31.98
C GLN A 27 11.98 -18.83 -31.84
N ARG A 28 12.15 -19.67 -30.82
CA ARG A 28 13.45 -20.26 -30.45
C ARG A 28 13.63 -21.68 -30.99
N TYR A 29 12.62 -22.28 -31.62
CA TYR A 29 12.71 -23.60 -32.22
C TYR A 29 13.22 -23.51 -33.67
N GLY A 30 14.54 -23.53 -33.86
CA GLY A 30 15.20 -23.69 -35.17
C GLY A 30 15.21 -25.16 -35.64
N THR A 31 15.52 -25.42 -36.92
CA THR A 31 15.37 -26.74 -37.58
C THR A 31 16.46 -27.78 -37.25
N ASP A 32 17.57 -27.40 -36.62
CA ASP A 32 18.72 -28.29 -36.34
C ASP A 32 18.69 -28.89 -34.92
N SER A 33 18.89 -30.22 -34.80
CA SER A 33 18.78 -30.97 -33.54
C SER A 33 19.95 -30.74 -32.59
N ALA A 34 21.16 -30.55 -33.11
CA ALA A 34 22.36 -30.29 -32.28
C ALA A 34 22.33 -28.88 -31.69
N GLN A 35 21.93 -27.89 -32.48
CA GLN A 35 21.72 -26.52 -32.01
C GLN A 35 20.60 -26.41 -30.96
N ARG A 36 19.53 -27.21 -31.07
CA ARG A 36 18.46 -27.26 -30.06
C ARG A 36 19.00 -27.68 -28.69
N ILE A 37 19.83 -28.72 -28.63
CA ILE A 37 20.38 -29.22 -27.37
C ILE A 37 21.22 -28.13 -26.69
N GLN A 38 22.10 -27.48 -27.45
CA GLN A 38 22.92 -26.37 -26.92
C GLN A 38 22.08 -25.17 -26.49
N MET A 39 21.00 -24.86 -27.20
CA MET A 39 20.07 -23.79 -26.81
C MET A 39 19.26 -24.16 -25.56
N THR A 40 18.84 -25.42 -25.42
CA THR A 40 18.14 -25.89 -24.21
C THR A 40 19.04 -25.84 -23.00
N GLU A 41 20.32 -26.22 -23.11
CA GLU A 41 21.27 -26.11 -22.00
C GLU A 41 21.47 -24.65 -21.57
N ARG A 42 21.59 -23.72 -22.53
CA ARG A 42 21.68 -22.28 -22.23
C ARG A 42 20.42 -21.74 -21.56
N ILE A 43 19.24 -22.17 -22.02
CA ILE A 43 17.96 -21.77 -21.41
C ILE A 43 17.85 -22.34 -19.99
N ILE A 44 18.23 -23.59 -19.77
CA ILE A 44 18.20 -24.24 -18.44
C ILE A 44 19.19 -23.55 -17.50
N ALA A 45 20.39 -23.20 -17.95
CA ALA A 45 21.37 -22.46 -17.15
C ALA A 45 20.93 -21.01 -16.86
N SER A 46 20.27 -20.36 -17.83
CA SER A 46 19.67 -19.04 -17.62
C SER A 46 18.45 -19.10 -16.70
N TRP A 47 17.69 -20.18 -16.76
CA TRP A 47 16.55 -20.44 -15.89
C TRP A 47 16.99 -20.72 -14.47
N SER A 48 18.04 -21.52 -14.25
CA SER A 48 18.55 -21.79 -12.90
C SER A 48 19.07 -20.52 -12.24
N SER A 49 19.83 -19.69 -12.96
CA SER A 49 20.29 -18.39 -12.44
C SER A 49 19.15 -17.39 -12.19
N PHE A 50 18.14 -17.34 -13.08
CA PHE A 50 16.95 -16.53 -12.88
C PHE A 50 16.13 -17.02 -11.69
N THR A 51 15.92 -18.33 -11.54
CA THR A 51 15.17 -18.89 -10.41
C THR A 51 15.87 -18.63 -9.08
N GLN A 52 17.19 -18.69 -9.02
CA GLN A 52 17.95 -18.35 -7.82
C GLN A 52 17.82 -16.86 -7.44
N SER A 53 17.76 -15.96 -8.44
CA SER A 53 17.73 -14.51 -8.20
C SER A 53 16.32 -13.91 -8.06
N TYR A 54 15.36 -14.35 -8.89
CA TYR A 54 13.99 -13.83 -8.93
C TYR A 54 12.99 -14.69 -8.13
N LEU A 55 13.24 -16.01 -8.05
CA LEU A 55 12.45 -16.98 -7.29
C LEU A 55 13.23 -17.46 -6.06
N SER A 56 13.98 -16.57 -5.40
CA SER A 56 14.39 -16.83 -4.02
C SER A 56 13.12 -16.98 -3.19
N LEU A 57 12.69 -18.24 -3.02
CA LEU A 57 11.41 -18.62 -2.43
C LEU A 57 11.22 -17.96 -1.06
N ASP A 58 12.30 -17.80 -0.30
CA ASP A 58 12.29 -17.14 1.00
C ASP A 58 11.94 -15.64 0.91
N ALA A 59 12.60 -14.88 0.01
CA ALA A 59 12.32 -13.45 -0.12
C ALA A 59 10.93 -13.18 -0.72
N TRP A 60 10.47 -14.02 -1.66
CA TRP A 60 9.14 -13.92 -2.21
C TRP A 60 8.07 -14.36 -1.21
N ALA A 61 8.35 -15.36 -0.37
CA ALA A 61 7.47 -15.78 0.73
C ALA A 61 7.36 -14.70 1.81
N ASP A 62 8.44 -14.01 2.15
CA ASP A 62 8.42 -12.87 3.08
C ASP A 62 7.64 -11.69 2.50
N ARG A 63 7.86 -11.39 1.20
CA ARG A 63 7.10 -10.35 0.48
C ARG A 63 5.62 -10.70 0.40
N LEU A 64 5.29 -11.96 0.13
CA LEU A 64 3.91 -12.48 0.11
C LEU A 64 3.28 -12.41 1.48
N LYS A 65 3.99 -12.81 2.55
CA LYS A 65 3.49 -12.71 3.94
C LYS A 65 3.17 -11.26 4.30
N LEU A 66 4.06 -10.32 3.95
CA LEU A 66 3.84 -8.89 4.18
C LEU A 66 2.67 -8.35 3.35
N TRP A 67 2.53 -8.80 2.11
CA TRP A 67 1.40 -8.44 1.27
C TRP A 67 0.08 -9.05 1.76
N LEU A 68 0.09 -10.32 2.19
CA LEU A 68 -1.05 -11.04 2.78
C LEU A 68 -1.48 -10.42 4.12
N SER A 69 -0.54 -9.96 4.96
CA SER A 69 -0.89 -9.29 6.22
C SER A 69 -1.49 -7.92 5.96
N ASN A 70 -0.95 -7.15 5.01
CA ASN A 70 -1.46 -5.84 4.65
C ASN A 70 -2.84 -5.93 3.98
N THR A 71 -3.04 -6.90 3.08
CA THR A 71 -4.33 -7.16 2.43
C THR A 71 -5.37 -7.73 3.40
N ARG A 72 -4.96 -8.57 4.37
CA ARG A 72 -5.84 -9.03 5.44
C ARG A 72 -6.31 -7.89 6.33
N ASN A 73 -5.44 -6.94 6.69
CA ASN A 73 -5.85 -5.73 7.40
C ASN A 73 -6.88 -4.91 6.60
N TRP A 74 -6.68 -4.79 5.29
CA TRP A 74 -7.60 -4.07 4.42
C TRP A 74 -8.97 -4.76 4.28
N TYR A 75 -9.02 -6.10 4.28
CA TYR A 75 -10.27 -6.86 4.08
C TYR A 75 -11.02 -7.24 5.38
N TYR A 76 -10.33 -7.22 6.54
CA TYR A 76 -10.94 -7.48 7.86
C TYR A 76 -11.15 -6.22 8.71
N GLY A 77 -10.60 -5.07 8.29
CA GLY A 77 -10.69 -3.78 9.01
C GLY A 77 -12.03 -3.04 8.88
N GLU A 78 -12.98 -3.57 8.10
CA GLU A 78 -14.31 -2.98 7.90
C GLU A 78 -15.39 -4.05 8.14
N LYS A 79 -15.44 -4.60 9.34
CA LYS A 79 -16.64 -5.31 9.79
C LYS A 79 -16.93 -5.07 11.26
N GLU A 80 -18.02 -4.32 11.42
CA GLU A 80 -18.95 -4.35 12.54
C GLU A 80 -18.44 -3.73 13.85
N THR A 81 -18.37 -2.40 13.86
CA THR A 81 -18.68 -1.63 15.07
C THR A 81 -20.14 -1.90 15.40
N LYS A 82 -20.39 -2.92 16.23
CA LYS A 82 -21.70 -3.11 16.85
C LYS A 82 -22.03 -1.82 17.60
N ILE A 83 -23.18 -1.23 17.26
CA ILE A 83 -23.85 -0.18 18.03
C ILE A 83 -24.10 -0.77 19.42
N GLY A 84 -23.20 -0.46 20.34
CA GLY A 84 -23.28 -0.75 21.75
C GLY A 84 -22.83 0.52 22.45
N ASP A 85 -23.80 1.21 23.03
CA ASP A 85 -23.63 2.45 23.78
C ASP A 85 -22.47 2.32 24.77
N SER A 86 -21.31 2.84 24.39
CA SER A 86 -20.17 3.03 25.27
C SER A 86 -19.40 4.25 24.79
N GLU A 87 -19.50 5.30 25.60
CA GLU A 87 -18.78 6.56 25.49
C GLU A 87 -17.28 6.35 25.74
N ALA A 88 -16.63 5.55 24.90
CA ALA A 88 -15.20 5.28 24.95
C ALA A 88 -14.57 5.70 23.62
N GLU A 89 -14.01 6.90 23.66
CA GLU A 89 -13.07 7.52 22.71
C GLU A 89 -12.62 6.63 21.55
N THR A 90 -13.40 6.63 20.46
CA THR A 90 -12.89 6.23 19.16
C THR A 90 -11.77 7.21 18.83
N HIS A 91 -10.53 6.74 18.83
CA HIS A 91 -9.30 7.53 18.63
C HIS A 91 -9.26 8.16 17.22
N SER A 92 -10.11 9.17 17.01
CA SER A 92 -10.14 10.03 15.83
C SER A 92 -9.03 11.06 15.99
N TYR A 93 -7.92 10.82 15.30
CA TYR A 93 -6.80 11.75 15.26
C TYR A 93 -6.89 12.61 13.99
N PHE A 94 -6.34 13.82 14.05
CA PHE A 94 -6.14 14.68 12.86
C PHE A 94 -7.42 14.94 12.02
N ALA A 95 -8.31 15.79 12.52
CA ALA A 95 -9.51 16.24 11.81
C ALA A 95 -10.54 15.15 11.45
N GLU A 96 -10.47 13.97 12.09
CA GLU A 96 -11.45 12.87 11.95
C GLU A 96 -12.66 13.01 12.90
N SER A 97 -12.96 14.21 13.39
CA SER A 97 -14.07 14.43 14.31
C SER A 97 -15.42 14.26 13.61
N THR A 98 -16.30 13.40 14.13
CA THR A 98 -17.66 13.11 13.60
C THR A 98 -18.61 14.32 13.62
N HIS A 99 -18.22 15.43 14.24
CA HIS A 99 -19.06 16.61 14.44
C HIS A 99 -18.82 17.65 13.34
N VAL A 100 -19.89 18.14 12.71
CA VAL A 100 -19.82 19.18 11.68
C VAL A 100 -19.38 20.51 12.28
N ARG A 101 -18.24 21.03 11.80
CA ARG A 101 -17.67 22.31 12.25
C ARG A 101 -18.09 23.44 11.31
N SER A 102 -19.31 23.92 11.48
CA SER A 102 -19.84 25.05 10.69
C SER A 102 -20.64 26.00 11.59
N PRO A 103 -20.38 27.31 11.56
CA PRO A 103 -19.45 28.05 10.69
C PRO A 103 -17.97 28.01 11.16
N LYS A 104 -17.03 28.31 10.26
CA LYS A 104 -15.60 28.39 10.57
C LYS A 104 -15.33 29.57 11.54
N PRO A 105 -14.71 29.36 12.72
CA PRO A 105 -14.40 30.44 13.63
C PRO A 105 -13.31 31.36 13.07
N GLY A 106 -13.41 32.66 13.34
CA GLY A 106 -12.59 33.70 12.71
C GLY A 106 -11.10 33.66 13.04
N HIS A 107 -10.68 32.96 14.10
CA HIS A 107 -9.27 32.81 14.46
C HIS A 107 -8.51 31.81 13.57
N ILE A 108 -9.21 31.05 12.73
CA ILE A 108 -8.61 30.03 11.86
C ILE A 108 -8.24 30.69 10.53
N GLN A 109 -6.95 30.97 10.39
CA GLN A 109 -6.39 31.67 9.23
C GLN A 109 -6.44 30.84 7.96
N PHE A 110 -6.39 29.51 8.07
CA PHE A 110 -6.31 28.62 6.92
C PHE A 110 -7.66 28.01 6.56
N SER A 111 -7.80 27.62 5.29
CA SER A 111 -9.00 26.97 4.77
C SER A 111 -8.69 25.57 4.24
N VAL A 112 -9.67 24.67 4.31
CA VAL A 112 -9.57 23.32 3.73
C VAL A 112 -9.34 23.43 2.22
N GLY A 113 -8.46 22.60 1.67
CA GLY A 113 -8.04 22.61 0.26
C GLY A 113 -6.89 23.57 -0.06
N GLN A 114 -6.49 24.44 0.88
CA GLN A 114 -5.37 25.35 0.67
C GLN A 114 -4.03 24.58 0.67
N VAL A 115 -3.19 24.86 -0.32
CA VAL A 115 -1.80 24.37 -0.36
C VAL A 115 -0.92 25.30 0.47
N ILE A 116 -0.16 24.73 1.40
CA ILE A 116 0.75 25.45 2.29
C ILE A 116 2.15 24.83 2.27
N VAL A 117 3.16 25.63 2.57
CA VAL A 117 4.55 25.18 2.76
C VAL A 117 4.93 25.34 4.23
N HIS A 118 5.43 24.27 4.84
CA HIS A 118 5.79 24.27 6.26
C HIS A 118 7.06 25.11 6.51
N LYS A 119 6.96 26.18 7.29
CA LYS A 119 8.07 27.15 7.49
C LYS A 119 9.36 26.53 8.05
N ARG A 120 9.28 25.52 8.93
CA ARG A 120 10.47 24.92 9.56
C ARG A 120 11.11 23.79 8.75
N PHE A 121 10.31 23.07 7.96
CA PHE A 121 10.73 21.81 7.33
C PHE A 121 10.63 21.83 5.80
N GLY A 122 10.06 22.88 5.21
CA GLY A 122 10.03 23.11 3.76
C GLY A 122 9.08 22.19 2.97
N TYR A 123 8.41 21.22 3.59
CA TYR A 123 7.48 20.36 2.86
C TYR A 123 6.20 21.11 2.48
N SER A 124 5.67 20.79 1.31
CA SER A 124 4.36 21.26 0.84
C SER A 124 3.27 20.28 1.25
N GLY A 125 2.12 20.79 1.63
CA GLY A 125 0.96 19.99 2.03
C GLY A 125 -0.35 20.69 1.72
N VAL A 126 -1.43 19.91 1.69
CA VAL A 126 -2.80 20.42 1.51
C VAL A 126 -3.55 20.26 2.83
N ILE A 127 -4.32 21.29 3.20
CA ILE A 127 -5.11 21.26 4.42
C ILE A 127 -6.36 20.41 4.19
N VAL A 128 -6.47 19.28 4.89
CA VAL A 128 -7.59 18.35 4.77
C VAL A 128 -8.72 18.67 5.76
N GLY A 129 -8.37 19.28 6.89
CA GLY A 129 -9.32 19.65 7.94
C GLY A 129 -8.66 20.46 9.04
N TRP A 130 -9.45 20.93 10.00
CA TRP A 130 -8.96 21.66 11.17
C TRP A 130 -9.73 21.24 12.42
N ASP A 131 -9.02 21.24 13.55
CA ASP A 131 -9.60 21.09 14.88
C ASP A 131 -9.17 22.28 15.75
N GLU A 132 -10.08 22.79 16.59
CA GLU A 132 -9.76 23.87 17.54
C GLU A 132 -8.75 23.43 18.61
N LYS A 133 -8.89 22.18 19.08
CA LYS A 133 -7.94 21.53 19.97
C LYS A 133 -7.19 20.47 19.19
N ALA A 134 -5.86 20.45 19.33
CA ALA A 134 -5.03 19.45 18.68
C ALA A 134 -5.34 18.05 19.25
N LYS A 135 -6.09 17.26 18.48
CA LYS A 135 -6.34 15.85 18.75
C LYS A 135 -5.26 15.02 18.06
N ALA A 136 -4.17 14.79 18.78
CA ALA A 136 -3.04 13.97 18.33
C ALA A 136 -2.52 13.15 19.52
N PRO A 137 -1.83 12.02 19.27
CA PRO A 137 -1.20 11.24 20.33
C PRO A 137 -0.27 12.12 21.17
N ALA A 138 -0.28 11.93 22.50
CA ALA A 138 0.50 12.77 23.42
C ALA A 138 2.01 12.73 23.09
N GLU A 139 2.53 11.57 22.72
CA GLU A 139 3.91 11.38 22.27
C GLU A 139 4.25 12.25 21.04
N TRP A 140 3.34 12.31 20.08
CA TRP A 140 3.50 13.10 18.87
C TRP A 140 3.48 14.60 19.19
N LEU A 141 2.59 15.03 20.08
CA LEU A 141 2.51 16.42 20.53
C LEU A 141 3.80 16.84 21.25
N GLN A 142 4.33 16.02 22.16
CA GLN A 142 5.58 16.32 22.86
C GLN A 142 6.78 16.40 21.91
N HIS A 143 6.83 15.51 20.92
CA HIS A 143 7.91 15.50 19.92
C HIS A 143 7.86 16.72 18.98
N LYS A 144 6.66 17.15 18.56
CA LYS A 144 6.48 18.26 17.62
C LYS A 144 6.45 19.63 18.28
N TYR A 145 5.85 19.71 19.46
CA TYR A 145 5.68 20.91 20.27
C TYR A 145 6.27 20.67 21.67
N PRO A 146 7.61 20.64 21.80
CA PRO A 146 8.22 20.61 23.11
C PRO A 146 7.74 21.82 23.92
N PRO A 147 7.43 21.66 25.22
CA PRO A 147 7.00 22.77 26.05
C PRO A 147 8.03 23.88 25.96
N ALA A 148 7.59 25.08 25.56
CA ALA A 148 8.45 26.25 25.54
C ALA A 148 9.09 26.41 26.93
N LYS A 149 10.41 26.61 26.98
CA LYS A 149 11.06 27.07 28.21
C LYS A 149 10.32 28.33 28.64
N GLN A 150 9.67 28.28 29.79
CA GLN A 150 9.18 29.47 30.47
C GLN A 150 10.43 30.30 30.78
N VAL A 151 10.60 31.40 30.06
CA VAL A 151 11.58 32.46 30.36
C VAL A 151 10.82 33.60 30.99
#